data_AF-A0A975SDM6-F1
#
_entry.id   AF-A0A975SDM6-F1
#
_cell.length_a   1.000
_cell.length_b   1.000
_cell.length_c   1.000
_cell.angle_alpha   90.00
_cell.angle_beta   90.00
_cell.angle_gamma   90.00
#
_symmetry.space_group_name_H-M   'P 1'
#
loop_
_entity.id
_entity.type
_entity.pdbx_description
1 polymer ?
#
loop_
_entity_poly.entity_id
_entity_poly.type
_entity_poly.pdbx_seq_one_letter_code
_entity_poly.pdbx_strand_id
1 'polypeptide(L)' 'MDDIFNFLFNTRSGFAVLFIGGIVVFALIAAILEHRTHQMYVDRGPKNSDEEEGFWS' A
#
# COMPACT_ATOMS: atom_id res chain seq x y z
N MET A 1 9.95 -28.05 -11.58
CA MET A 1 10.62 -26.73 -11.49
C MET A 1 10.88 -26.18 -12.90
N ASP A 2 11.44 -26.99 -13.78
CA ASP A 2 11.79 -26.58 -15.16
C ASP A 2 10.59 -26.16 -16.01
N ASP A 3 9.44 -26.83 -15.90
CA ASP A 3 8.27 -26.50 -16.71
C ASP A 3 7.64 -25.15 -16.33
N ILE A 4 7.58 -24.85 -15.02
CA ILE A 4 7.06 -23.56 -14.54
C ILE A 4 8.02 -22.45 -14.96
N PHE A 5 9.32 -22.66 -14.83
CA PHE A 5 10.32 -21.66 -15.22
C PHE A 5 10.31 -21.42 -16.74
N ASN A 6 10.24 -22.48 -17.54
CA ASN A 6 10.09 -22.39 -18.98
C ASN A 6 8.79 -21.69 -19.38
N PHE A 7 7.67 -22.01 -18.74
CA PHE A 7 6.42 -21.31 -19.00
C PHE A 7 6.56 -19.81 -18.71
N LEU A 8 7.04 -19.44 -17.51
CA LEU A 8 7.11 -18.04 -17.05
C LEU A 8 8.08 -17.19 -17.88
N PHE A 9 9.21 -17.74 -18.30
CA PHE A 9 10.29 -16.96 -18.94
C PHE A 9 10.48 -17.21 -20.44
N ASN A 10 10.06 -18.36 -20.97
CA ASN A 10 10.22 -18.69 -22.40
C ASN A 10 8.90 -18.62 -23.20
N THR A 11 7.79 -18.24 -22.58
CA THR A 11 6.52 -18.01 -23.29
C THR A 11 6.02 -16.59 -23.13
N ARG A 12 5.38 -16.06 -24.18
CA ARG A 12 4.76 -14.72 -24.15
C ARG A 12 3.63 -14.64 -23.12
N SER A 13 2.88 -15.72 -22.94
CA SER A 13 1.82 -15.83 -21.93
C SER A 13 2.38 -15.80 -20.51
N GLY A 14 3.47 -16.53 -20.24
CA GLY A 14 4.10 -16.54 -18.92
C GLY A 14 4.67 -15.18 -18.54
N PHE A 15 5.30 -14.49 -19.49
CA PHE A 15 5.76 -13.13 -19.27
C PHE A 15 4.62 -12.15 -18.95
N ALA A 16 3.48 -12.26 -19.65
CA ALA A 16 2.30 -11.44 -19.37
C ALA A 16 1.76 -11.67 -17.96
N VAL A 17 1.77 -12.92 -17.49
CA VAL A 17 1.38 -13.27 -16.11
C VAL A 17 2.34 -12.66 -15.09
N LEU A 18 3.65 -12.72 -15.32
CA LEU A 18 4.64 -12.07 -14.45
C LEU A 18 4.46 -10.55 -14.40
N PHE A 19 4.23 -9.91 -15.55
CA PHE A 19 4.08 -8.47 -15.65
C PHE A 19 2.82 -7.98 -14.92
N ILE A 20 1.66 -8.56 -15.24
CA ILE A 20 0.40 -8.19 -14.60
C ILE A 20 0.41 -8.57 -13.12
N GLY A 21 0.93 -9.76 -12.79
CA GLY A 21 1.08 -10.20 -11.41
C GLY A 21 1.95 -9.22 -10.60
N GLY A 22 3.07 -8.77 -11.16
CA GLY A 22 3.92 -7.75 -10.55
C GLY A 22 3.17 -6.44 -10.31
N ILE A 23 2.45 -5.93 -11.31
CA ILE A 23 1.66 -4.70 -11.17
C ILE A 23 0.62 -4.82 -10.05
N VAL A 24 -0.12 -5.94 -10.00
CA VAL A 24 -1.13 -6.18 -8.96
C VAL A 24 -0.49 -6.22 -7.57
N VAL A 25 0.66 -6.89 -7.42
CA VAL A 25 1.38 -6.92 -6.14
C VAL A 25 1.82 -5.52 -5.71
N PHE A 26 2.41 -4.73 -6.62
CA PHE A 26 2.80 -3.36 -6.32
C PHE A 26 1.60 -2.47 -5.99
N ALA A 27 0.48 -2.61 -6.69
CA ALA A 27 -0.75 -1.87 -6.40
C ALA A 27 -1.30 -2.22 -5.01
N LEU A 28 -1.30 -3.49 -4.61
CA LEU A 28 -1.71 -3.90 -3.27
C LEU A 28 -0.79 -3.33 -2.20
N ILE A 29 0.52 -3.38 -2.39
CA ILE A 29 1.49 -2.78 -1.46
C ILE A 29 1.24 -1.27 -1.34
N ALA A 30 1.07 -0.57 -2.45
CA ALA A 30 0.77 0.86 -2.47
C ALA A 30 -0.52 1.17 -1.69
N ALA A 31 -1.60 0.42 -1.92
CA ALA A 31 -2.87 0.61 -1.22
C ALA A 31 -2.74 0.35 0.30
N ILE A 32 -1.99 -0.67 0.71
CA ILE A 32 -1.74 -0.94 2.13
C ILE A 32 -0.94 0.19 2.76
N LEU A 33 0.11 0.68 2.09
CA LEU A 33 0.91 1.79 2.57
C LEU A 33 0.08 3.07 2.67
N GLU A 34 -0.71 3.38 1.65
CA GLU A 34 -1.64 4.50 1.62
C GLU A 34 -2.66 4.44 2.77
N HIS A 35 -3.26 3.27 3.01
CA HIS A 35 -4.19 3.10 4.12
C HIS A 35 -3.51 3.28 5.49
N ARG A 36 -2.25 2.87 5.64
CA ARG A 36 -1.49 3.05 6.88
C ARG A 36 -1.04 4.50 7.10
N THR A 37 -0.71 5.24 6.05
CA THR A 37 -0.21 6.62 6.15
C THR A 37 -1.30 7.68 6.08
N HIS A 38 -2.53 7.31 5.71
CA HIS A 38 -3.70 8.19 5.63
C HIS A 38 -3.91 9.06 6.89
N GLN A 39 -3.54 8.58 8.07
CA GLN A 39 -3.71 9.28 9.35
C GLN A 39 -2.75 10.49 9.55
N MET A 40 -1.71 10.63 8.72
CA MET A 40 -0.74 11.73 8.84
C MET A 40 -1.26 13.06 8.28
N TYR A 41 -2.18 13.03 7.32
CA TYR A 41 -2.70 14.21 6.62
C TYR A 41 -4.18 14.47 6.89
N VAL A 42 -4.74 13.86 7.93
CA VAL A 42 -6.09 14.21 8.38
C VAL A 42 -6.03 15.62 8.94
N ASP A 43 -6.77 16.54 8.32
CA ASP A 43 -6.95 17.90 8.83
C ASP A 43 -7.68 17.78 10.17
N ARG A 44 -6.92 17.86 11.28
CA ARG A 44 -7.44 17.54 12.63
C ARG A 44 -8.38 18.62 13.17
N GLY A 45 -8.82 19.55 12.32
CA GLY A 45 -9.50 20.76 12.73
C GLY A 45 -8.58 21.65 13.57
N PRO A 46 -9.02 22.86 13.92
CA PRO A 46 -8.33 23.67 14.90
C PRO A 46 -8.20 22.86 16.20
N LYS A 47 -6.96 22.74 16.70
CA LYS A 47 -6.71 22.17 18.03
C LYS A 47 -7.55 22.98 19.02
N ASN A 48 -8.55 22.35 19.64
CA ASN A 48 -9.35 23.00 20.68
C ASN A 48 -8.36 23.47 21.76
N SER A 49 -8.22 24.78 21.90
CA SER A 49 -7.43 25.43 22.94
C SER A 49 -7.93 25.14 24.36
N ASP A 50 -9.06 24.46 24.47
CA ASP A 50 -9.84 24.36 25.70
C ASP A 50 -9.65 23.00 26.41
N GLU A 51 -8.86 22.08 25.84
CA GLU A 51 -8.51 20.78 26.45
C GLU A 51 -7.15 20.79 27.18
N GLU A 52 -6.40 21.91 27.15
CA GLU A 52 -5.13 22.07 27.90
C GLU A 52 -5.29 22.75 29.28
N GLU A 53 -6.52 23.03 29.74
CA GLU A 53 -6.79 23.64 31.05
C GLU A 53 -7.25 22.64 32.14
N GLY A 54 -7.18 21.32 31.91
CA GLY A 54 -7.95 20.33 32.68
C GLY A 54 -7.21 19.25 33.47
N PHE A 55 -5.94 19.39 33.84
CA PHE A 55 -5.26 18.40 34.70
C PHE A 55 -4.52 18.95 35.93
N TRP A 56 -4.33 20.28 36.03
CA TRP A 56 -3.70 20.92 37.21
C TRP A 56 -4.35 22.24 37.64
N SER A 57 -5.62 22.49 37.29
CA SER A 57 -6.42 23.59 37.87
C SER A 57 -7.41 23.07 38.89
#